data_AF-A0A1W9MFU0-F1
#
_entry.id   AF-A0A1W9MFU0-F1
#
_cell.length_a   1.000
_cell.length_b   1.000
_cell.length_c   1.000
_cell.angle_alpha   90.00
_cell.angle_beta   90.00
_cell.angle_gamma   90.00
#
_symmetry.space_group_name_H-M   'P 1'
#
loop_
_entity.id
_entity.type
_entity.pdbx_description
1 polymer ?
#
loop_
_entity_poly.entity_id
_entity_poly.type
_entity_poly.pdbx_seq_one_letter_code
_entity_poly.pdbx_strand_id
1 'polypeptide(L)'
;MDITSDTLPAAQAAIRDILNLYVDMIRSYGGFGHGLDTGTFAPFEFVDARLPASPDASADLDLALLHAGAAIAVLCVLADCLDESGTLQGTWPFVVRARVALDAGRFAHLPEIQQALRLAFKGSEEAFRAQLARVYHIYVLAYFRQLVGAAVALPDAG
;
A
#
# COMPACT_ATOMS: atom_id res chain seq x y z
N MET A 1 -8.72 -9.09 7.91
CA MET A 1 -8.48 -10.54 7.70
C MET A 1 -7.54 -11.03 8.78
N ASP A 2 -7.73 -12.24 9.31
CA ASP A 2 -6.73 -12.83 10.22
C ASP A 2 -5.74 -13.70 9.42
N ILE A 3 -4.45 -13.55 9.70
CA ILE A 3 -3.36 -14.26 9.04
C ILE A 3 -3.04 -15.50 9.85
N THR A 4 -3.57 -16.64 9.43
CA THR A 4 -3.34 -17.95 10.02
C THR A 4 -2.36 -18.75 9.16
N SER A 5 -2.03 -19.97 9.57
CA SER A 5 -1.19 -20.87 8.74
C SER A 5 -1.76 -21.09 7.33
N ASP A 6 -3.09 -21.07 7.19
CA ASP A 6 -3.76 -21.27 5.89
C ASP A 6 -3.65 -20.04 4.97
N THR A 7 -3.56 -18.84 5.56
CA THR A 7 -3.56 -17.57 4.81
C THR A 7 -2.19 -16.91 4.76
N LEU A 8 -1.22 -17.39 5.53
CA LEU A 8 0.17 -16.94 5.51
C LEU A 8 0.80 -16.99 4.11
N PRO A 9 0.61 -18.04 3.29
CA PRO A 9 1.16 -18.05 1.93
C PRO A 9 0.61 -16.91 1.06
N ALA A 10 -0.67 -16.55 1.21
CA ALA A 10 -1.27 -15.44 0.49
C ALA A 10 -0.72 -14.09 0.96
N ALA A 11 -0.49 -13.93 2.26
CA ALA A 11 0.15 -12.72 2.80
C ALA A 11 1.60 -12.58 2.32
N GLN A 12 2.37 -13.67 2.27
CA GLN A 12 3.74 -13.68 1.72
C GLN A 12 3.76 -13.35 0.23
N ALA A 13 2.81 -13.88 -0.54
CA ALA A 13 2.65 -13.54 -1.95
C ALA A 13 2.30 -12.05 -2.13
N ALA A 14 1.42 -11.50 -1.29
CA ALA A 14 1.11 -10.08 -1.29
C ALA A 14 2.34 -9.22 -0.97
N ILE A 15 3.17 -9.59 0.01
CA ILE A 15 4.45 -8.90 0.29
C ILE A 15 5.35 -8.87 -0.95
N ARG A 16 5.52 -10.02 -1.63
CA ARG A 16 6.31 -10.07 -2.87
C ARG A 16 5.77 -9.12 -3.93
N ASP A 17 4.47 -9.14 -4.16
CA ASP A 17 3.81 -8.27 -5.15
C ASP A 17 3.95 -6.78 -4.77
N ILE A 18 3.84 -6.44 -3.48
CA ILE A 18 4.08 -5.09 -2.94
C ILE A 18 5.53 -4.64 -3.20
N LEU A 19 6.51 -5.52 -2.98
CA LEU A 19 7.92 -5.19 -3.24
C LEU A 19 8.17 -4.93 -4.73
N ASN A 20 7.54 -5.70 -5.61
CA ASN A 20 7.60 -5.46 -7.05
C ASN A 20 6.97 -4.11 -7.42
N LEU A 21 5.79 -3.79 -6.88
CA LEU A 21 5.13 -2.50 -7.06
C LEU A 21 6.06 -1.35 -6.63
N TYR A 22 6.69 -1.45 -5.46
CA TYR A 22 7.60 -0.43 -4.96
C TYR A 22 8.82 -0.21 -5.88
N VAL A 23 9.39 -1.30 -6.41
CA VAL A 23 10.49 -1.22 -7.38
C VAL A 23 10.03 -0.55 -8.68
N ASP A 24 8.85 -0.89 -9.17
CA ASP A 24 8.27 -0.29 -10.38
C ASP A 24 8.01 1.22 -10.19
N MET A 25 7.41 1.62 -9.06
CA MET A 25 7.21 3.03 -8.70
C MET A 25 8.51 3.84 -8.76
N ILE A 26 9.61 3.29 -8.23
CA ILE A 26 10.92 3.95 -8.24
C ILE A 26 11.47 4.06 -9.65
N ARG A 27 11.44 2.96 -10.41
CA ARG A 27 12.12 2.86 -11.72
C ARG A 27 11.38 3.58 -12.84
N SER A 28 10.06 3.54 -12.81
CA SER A 28 9.21 4.02 -13.90
C SER A 28 8.87 5.50 -13.73
N TYR A 29 8.61 5.96 -12.51
CA TYR A 29 8.11 7.33 -12.25
C TYR A 29 8.84 8.10 -11.16
N GLY A 30 9.57 7.40 -10.28
CA GLY A 30 10.05 8.00 -9.03
C GLY A 30 8.88 8.42 -8.12
N GLY A 31 7.76 7.70 -8.17
CA GLY A 31 6.52 8.08 -7.50
C GLY A 31 5.31 7.29 -7.98
N PHE A 32 4.11 7.87 -7.82
CA PHE A 32 2.88 7.36 -8.42
C PHE A 32 2.85 7.73 -9.91
N GLY A 33 2.33 6.83 -10.74
CA GLY A 33 2.24 7.01 -12.19
C GLY A 33 1.24 6.07 -12.82
N HIS A 34 1.07 6.20 -14.14
CA HIS A 34 0.05 5.47 -14.88
C HIS A 34 0.46 4.02 -15.15
N GLY A 35 -0.39 3.04 -14.90
CA GLY A 35 -0.16 1.65 -15.30
C GLY A 35 0.93 0.93 -14.49
N LEU A 36 1.11 1.32 -13.22
CA LEU A 36 1.99 0.62 -12.28
C LEU A 36 1.51 -0.82 -12.05
N ASP A 37 2.45 -1.77 -11.98
CA ASP A 37 2.13 -3.16 -11.66
C ASP A 37 1.80 -3.31 -10.17
N THR A 38 0.50 -3.41 -9.86
CA THR A 38 -0.01 -3.62 -8.49
C THR A 38 -0.10 -5.08 -8.08
N GLY A 39 0.37 -6.02 -8.92
CA GLY A 39 0.33 -7.45 -8.66
C GLY A 39 -1.07 -8.05 -8.79
N THR A 40 -1.27 -9.23 -8.20
CA THR A 40 -2.54 -9.99 -8.33
C THR A 40 -3.28 -10.20 -7.01
N PHE A 41 -2.72 -9.69 -5.90
CA PHE A 41 -3.32 -9.82 -4.58
C PHE A 41 -4.54 -8.92 -4.40
N ALA A 42 -5.40 -9.25 -3.43
CA ALA A 42 -6.57 -8.46 -3.09
C ALA A 42 -6.23 -7.43 -1.99
N PRO A 43 -5.90 -6.15 -2.31
CA PRO A 43 -5.34 -5.23 -1.33
C PRO A 43 -6.26 -4.99 -0.13
N PHE A 44 -7.58 -4.93 -0.37
CA PHE A 44 -8.57 -4.75 0.68
C PHE A 44 -8.63 -5.89 1.69
N GLU A 45 -8.02 -7.05 1.47
CA GLU A 45 -7.94 -8.10 2.48
C GLU A 45 -6.82 -7.82 3.49
N PHE A 46 -5.78 -7.11 3.05
CA PHE A 46 -4.52 -6.93 3.75
C PHE A 46 -4.33 -5.56 4.39
N VAL A 47 -5.06 -4.53 3.97
CA VAL A 47 -4.92 -3.15 4.50
C VAL A 47 -5.00 -3.03 6.02
N ASP A 48 -5.69 -3.94 6.71
CA ASP A 48 -5.85 -3.97 8.16
C ASP A 48 -5.80 -5.41 8.71
N ALA A 49 -5.06 -6.29 8.02
CA ALA A 49 -4.94 -7.69 8.40
C ALA A 49 -4.25 -7.86 9.77
N ARG A 50 -4.60 -8.91 10.51
CA ARG A 50 -4.15 -9.11 11.89
C ARG A 50 -3.49 -10.46 12.03
N LEU A 51 -2.46 -10.54 12.85
CA LEU A 51 -1.95 -11.83 13.31
C LEU A 51 -2.83 -12.30 14.48
N PRO A 52 -3.23 -13.58 14.51
CA PRO A 52 -3.89 -14.14 15.69
C PRO A 52 -2.93 -14.04 16.87
N ALA A 53 -3.48 -13.90 18.08
CA ALA A 53 -2.71 -13.75 19.32
C ALA A 53 -1.83 -14.97 19.70
N SER A 54 -1.75 -15.99 18.85
CA SER A 54 -0.95 -17.20 19.10
C SER A 54 0.51 -16.98 18.70
N PRO A 55 1.48 -17.34 19.55
CA PRO A 55 2.89 -16.99 19.39
C PRO A 55 3.61 -17.66 18.20
N ASP A 56 3.07 -18.73 17.61
CA ASP A 56 3.87 -19.62 16.75
C ASP A 56 3.75 -19.42 15.23
N ALA A 57 2.90 -18.49 14.73
CA ALA A 57 2.58 -18.46 13.30
C ALA A 57 3.11 -17.23 12.51
N SER A 58 3.78 -16.27 13.15
CA SER A 58 3.86 -14.91 12.58
C SER A 58 5.16 -14.12 12.75
N ALA A 59 6.21 -14.71 13.31
CA ALA A 59 7.41 -13.97 13.68
C ALA A 59 8.13 -13.25 12.51
N ASP A 60 7.93 -13.71 11.27
CA ASP A 60 8.67 -13.23 10.10
C ASP A 60 7.85 -12.38 9.11
N LEU A 61 6.56 -12.13 9.36
CA LEU A 61 5.75 -11.33 8.45
C LEU A 61 5.80 -9.84 8.80
N ASP A 62 6.32 -9.04 7.88
CA ASP A 62 6.30 -7.57 8.01
C ASP A 62 4.87 -7.03 7.78
N LEU A 63 4.08 -6.98 8.85
CA LEU A 63 2.72 -6.43 8.82
C LEU A 63 2.70 -4.96 8.40
N ALA A 64 3.71 -4.18 8.78
CA ALA A 64 3.75 -2.75 8.46
C ALA A 64 3.90 -2.57 6.94
N LEU A 65 4.79 -3.33 6.30
CA LEU A 65 4.90 -3.39 4.85
C LEU A 65 3.61 -3.89 4.19
N LEU A 66 2.99 -4.93 4.75
CA LEU A 66 1.76 -5.50 4.21
C LEU A 66 0.62 -4.47 4.19
N HIS A 67 0.39 -3.79 5.32
CA HIS A 67 -0.66 -2.79 5.46
C HIS A 67 -0.41 -1.58 4.55
N ALA A 68 0.80 -1.00 4.64
CA ALA A 68 1.15 0.18 3.86
C ALA A 68 1.15 -0.11 2.35
N GLY A 69 1.75 -1.22 1.93
CA GLY A 69 1.83 -1.63 0.54
C GLY A 69 0.46 -1.95 -0.07
N ALA A 70 -0.40 -2.67 0.67
CA ALA A 70 -1.78 -2.91 0.23
C ALA A 70 -2.55 -1.61 0.05
N ALA A 71 -2.38 -0.65 0.95
CA ALA A 71 -3.05 0.63 0.85
C ALA A 71 -2.48 1.53 -0.28
N ILE A 72 -1.18 1.43 -0.58
CA ILE A 72 -0.56 2.07 -1.73
C ILE A 72 -1.07 1.49 -3.04
N ALA A 73 -1.24 0.16 -3.14
CA ALA A 73 -1.84 -0.46 -4.32
C ALA A 73 -3.26 0.09 -4.58
N VAL A 74 -4.06 0.32 -3.53
CA VAL A 74 -5.36 1.01 -3.66
C VAL A 74 -5.20 2.42 -4.23
N LEU A 75 -4.24 3.20 -3.72
CA LEU A 75 -3.97 4.54 -4.21
C LEU A 75 -3.50 4.57 -5.67
N CYS A 76 -2.69 3.61 -6.11
CA CYS A 76 -2.27 3.48 -7.51
C CYS A 76 -3.48 3.28 -8.43
N VAL A 77 -4.36 2.33 -8.10
CA VAL A 77 -5.58 2.09 -8.90
C VAL A 77 -6.49 3.31 -8.93
N LEU A 78 -6.62 4.04 -7.82
CA LEU A 78 -7.41 5.28 -7.79
C LEU A 78 -6.75 6.41 -8.61
N ALA A 79 -5.43 6.53 -8.58
CA ALA A 79 -4.71 7.49 -9.41
C ALA A 79 -4.92 7.19 -10.90
N ASP A 80 -4.78 5.91 -11.30
CA ASP A 80 -5.06 5.46 -12.66
C ASP A 80 -6.50 5.75 -13.08
N CYS A 81 -7.49 5.40 -12.25
CA CYS A 81 -8.88 5.70 -12.53
C CYS A 81 -9.12 7.20 -12.74
N LEU A 82 -8.47 8.04 -11.93
CA LEU A 82 -8.58 9.49 -12.05
C LEU A 82 -7.90 10.00 -13.32
N ASP A 83 -6.72 9.47 -13.67
CA ASP A 83 -5.99 9.81 -14.89
C ASP A 83 -6.78 9.44 -16.17
N GLU A 84 -7.44 8.27 -16.17
CA GLU A 84 -8.20 7.78 -17.33
C GLU A 84 -9.55 8.48 -17.50
N SER A 85 -10.24 8.79 -16.41
CA SER A 85 -11.64 9.22 -16.45
C SER A 85 -11.88 10.66 -16.00
N GLY A 86 -10.88 11.31 -15.40
CA GLY A 86 -10.97 12.65 -14.83
C GLY A 86 -11.85 12.75 -13.57
N THR A 87 -12.39 11.65 -13.05
CA THR A 87 -13.25 11.67 -11.85
C THR A 87 -13.25 10.35 -11.09
N LEU A 88 -13.49 10.42 -9.77
CA LEU A 88 -13.73 9.24 -8.92
C LEU A 88 -15.20 9.13 -8.45
N GLN A 89 -16.12 9.86 -9.08
CA GLN A 89 -17.54 9.86 -8.74
C GLN A 89 -18.33 8.71 -9.39
N GLY A 90 -17.66 7.83 -10.15
CA GLY A 90 -18.28 6.69 -10.83
C GLY A 90 -18.70 5.55 -9.89
N THR A 91 -19.50 4.64 -10.43
CA THR A 91 -19.96 3.41 -9.75
C THR A 91 -19.01 2.22 -9.94
N TRP A 92 -17.75 2.47 -10.33
CA TRP A 92 -16.78 1.40 -10.53
C TRP A 92 -16.59 0.61 -9.24
N PRO A 93 -16.71 -0.74 -9.27
CA PRO A 93 -16.71 -1.55 -8.06
C PRO A 93 -15.50 -1.32 -7.16
N PHE A 94 -14.31 -1.11 -7.74
CA PHE A 94 -13.09 -0.84 -6.97
C PHE A 94 -13.14 0.51 -6.24
N VAL A 95 -13.57 1.58 -6.92
CA VAL A 95 -13.69 2.93 -6.35
C VAL A 95 -14.73 2.96 -5.23
N VAL A 96 -15.87 2.29 -5.43
CA VAL A 96 -16.91 2.11 -4.41
C VAL A 96 -16.35 1.35 -3.20
N ARG A 97 -15.59 0.26 -3.42
CA ARG A 97 -14.98 -0.51 -2.34
C ARG A 97 -13.93 0.30 -1.56
N ALA A 98 -13.13 1.12 -2.25
CA ALA A 98 -12.18 2.02 -1.63
C ALA A 98 -12.87 3.08 -0.75
N ARG A 99 -13.98 3.65 -1.23
CA ARG A 99 -14.83 4.57 -0.46
C ARG A 99 -15.35 3.91 0.81
N VAL A 100 -15.98 2.74 0.69
CA VAL A 100 -16.54 1.99 1.82
C VAL A 100 -15.44 1.65 2.84
N ALA A 101 -14.26 1.23 2.39
CA ALA A 101 -13.13 0.94 3.27
C ALA A 101 -12.62 2.20 4.01
N LEU A 102 -12.60 3.35 3.35
CA LEU A 102 -12.25 4.64 3.97
C LEU A 102 -13.27 5.02 5.05
N ASP A 103 -14.56 4.95 4.72
CA ASP A 103 -15.65 5.34 5.62
C ASP A 103 -15.74 4.41 6.84
N ALA A 104 -15.40 3.13 6.67
CA ALA A 104 -15.27 2.16 7.76
C ALA A 104 -13.99 2.33 8.60
N GLY A 105 -13.14 3.33 8.31
CA GLY A 105 -11.94 3.63 9.09
C GLY A 105 -10.80 2.64 8.93
N ARG A 106 -10.81 1.78 7.91
CA ARG A 106 -9.81 0.71 7.74
C ARG A 106 -8.38 1.23 7.57
N PHE A 107 -8.23 2.44 7.05
CA PHE A 107 -6.94 3.12 6.86
C PHE A 107 -6.52 4.02 8.04
N ALA A 108 -7.27 4.03 9.16
CA ALA A 108 -7.03 4.99 10.24
C ALA A 108 -5.62 4.86 10.90
N HIS A 109 -4.98 3.71 10.78
CA HIS A 109 -3.63 3.46 11.25
C HIS A 109 -2.53 3.94 10.28
N LEU A 110 -2.90 4.45 9.10
CA LEU A 110 -2.00 4.99 8.07
C LEU A 110 -2.45 6.43 7.71
N PRO A 111 -2.13 7.43 8.55
CA PRO A 111 -2.77 8.74 8.47
C PRO A 111 -2.52 9.49 7.15
N GLU A 112 -1.31 9.40 6.58
CA GLU A 112 -0.99 10.08 5.32
C GLU A 112 -1.70 9.44 4.13
N ILE A 113 -1.89 8.12 4.14
CA ILE A 113 -2.66 7.38 3.14
C ILE A 113 -4.15 7.67 3.31
N GLN A 114 -4.67 7.66 4.54
CA GLN A 114 -6.06 8.03 4.82
C GLN A 114 -6.36 9.45 4.31
N GLN A 115 -5.42 10.38 4.49
CA GLN A 115 -5.55 11.72 3.97
C GLN A 115 -5.54 11.75 2.43
N ALA A 116 -4.68 10.97 1.77
CA ALA A 116 -4.66 10.86 0.32
C ALA A 116 -6.02 10.38 -0.22
N LEU A 117 -6.57 9.32 0.38
CA LEU A 117 -7.90 8.81 0.03
C LEU A 117 -8.97 9.88 0.21
N ARG A 118 -8.99 10.61 1.33
CA ARG A 118 -9.95 11.71 1.56
C ARG A 118 -9.85 12.79 0.48
N LEU A 119 -8.64 13.16 0.07
CA LEU A 119 -8.42 14.20 -0.94
C LEU A 119 -8.88 13.74 -2.33
N ALA A 120 -8.52 12.51 -2.74
CA ALA A 120 -8.97 11.89 -3.98
C ALA A 120 -10.49 11.97 -4.11
N PHE A 121 -11.16 11.61 -3.02
CA PHE A 121 -12.59 11.49 -2.94
C PHE A 121 -13.36 12.79 -2.68
N LYS A 122 -12.67 13.87 -2.32
CA LYS A 122 -13.21 15.24 -2.30
C LYS A 122 -13.12 15.92 -3.68
N GLY A 123 -12.44 15.29 -4.65
CA GLY A 123 -12.26 15.84 -6.00
C GLY A 123 -11.19 16.92 -6.10
N SER A 124 -10.28 17.02 -5.12
CA SER A 124 -9.15 17.96 -5.19
C SER A 124 -7.93 17.25 -5.75
N GLU A 125 -7.82 17.21 -7.08
CA GLU A 125 -6.75 16.47 -7.75
C GLU A 125 -5.36 17.01 -7.38
N GLU A 126 -5.12 18.32 -7.45
CA GLU A 126 -3.82 18.91 -7.12
C GLU A 126 -3.38 18.53 -5.69
N ALA A 127 -4.29 18.66 -4.71
CA ALA A 127 -4.01 18.28 -3.33
C ALA A 127 -3.80 16.77 -3.19
N PHE A 128 -4.55 15.96 -3.93
CA PHE A 128 -4.38 14.53 -3.96
C PHE A 128 -2.98 14.15 -4.48
N ARG A 129 -2.53 14.71 -5.61
CA ARG A 129 -1.19 14.46 -6.18
C ARG A 129 -0.08 14.90 -5.24
N ALA A 130 -0.21 16.06 -4.61
CA ALA A 130 0.75 16.52 -3.59
C ALA A 130 0.83 15.56 -2.40
N GLN A 131 -0.31 15.00 -1.98
CA GLN A 131 -0.35 14.01 -0.90
C GLN A 131 0.21 12.65 -1.34
N LEU A 132 0.01 12.22 -2.58
CA LEU A 132 0.63 11.02 -3.14
C LEU A 132 2.17 11.09 -3.10
N ALA A 133 2.74 12.25 -3.45
CA ALA A 133 4.18 12.46 -3.33
C ALA A 133 4.67 12.27 -1.88
N ARG A 134 3.93 12.79 -0.90
CA ARG A 134 4.24 12.57 0.54
C ARG A 134 4.16 11.10 0.93
N VAL A 135 3.10 10.40 0.51
CA VAL A 135 2.92 8.95 0.77
C VAL A 135 4.11 8.17 0.20
N TYR A 136 4.52 8.44 -1.04
CA TYR A 136 5.67 7.80 -1.66
C TYR A 136 6.96 7.97 -0.83
N HIS A 137 7.22 9.19 -0.35
CA HIS A 137 8.39 9.45 0.49
C HIS A 137 8.35 8.72 1.85
N ILE A 138 7.20 8.68 2.51
CA ILE A 138 7.04 8.14 3.88
C ILE A 138 7.03 6.63 3.90
N TYR A 139 6.46 5.97 2.89
CA TYR A 139 6.24 4.52 2.94
C TYR A 139 7.12 3.76 1.95
N VAL A 140 7.38 4.29 0.75
CA VAL A 140 8.16 3.58 -0.28
C VAL A 140 9.65 3.87 -0.11
N LEU A 141 10.04 5.15 -0.16
CA LEU A 141 11.45 5.52 -0.03
C LEU A 141 12.01 5.25 1.36
N ALA A 142 11.22 5.47 2.42
CA ALA A 142 11.64 5.17 3.78
C ALA A 142 11.92 3.68 3.99
N TYR A 143 11.10 2.79 3.40
CA TYR A 143 11.29 1.35 3.47
C TYR A 143 12.67 0.94 2.90
N PHE A 144 13.02 1.38 1.69
CA PHE A 144 14.34 1.04 1.13
C PHE A 144 15.49 1.71 1.87
N ARG A 145 15.31 2.93 2.40
CA ARG A 145 16.32 3.57 3.26
C ARG A 145 16.59 2.74 4.52
N GLN A 146 15.55 2.21 5.14
CA GLN A 146 15.69 1.33 6.30
C GLN A 146 16.44 0.05 5.94
N LEU A 147 16.13 -0.57 4.79
CA LEU A 147 16.86 -1.76 4.33
C LEU A 147 18.35 -1.49 4.09
N VAL A 148 18.69 -0.37 3.44
CA VAL A 148 20.09 0.01 3.22
C VAL A 148 20.78 0.32 4.55
N GLY A 149 20.12 1.06 5.44
CA GLY A 149 20.67 1.36 6.78
C GLY A 149 20.90 0.11 7.63
N ALA A 150 19.99 -0.87 7.56
CA ALA A 150 20.12 -2.16 8.22
C ALA A 150 21.25 -3.01 7.61
N ALA A 151 21.40 -3.00 6.28
CA ALA A 151 22.47 -3.71 5.59
C ALA A 151 23.86 -3.15 5.93
N VAL A 152 23.99 -1.81 6.08
CA VAL A 152 25.25 -1.16 6.48
C VAL A 152 25.60 -1.41 7.95
N ALA A 153 24.61 -1.74 8.79
CA ALA A 153 24.81 -2.02 10.21
C ALA A 153 25.22 -3.47 10.53
N LEU A 154 25.17 -4.39 9.56
CA LEU A 154 25.71 -5.74 9.70
C LEU A 154 27.23 -5.69 9.45
N PRO A 155 28.10 -5.91 10.45
CA PRO A 155 29.54 -5.96 10.22
C PRO A 155 29.90 -7.21 9.40
N ASP A 156 30.93 -7.09 8.58
CA ASP A 156 31.54 -8.20 7.85
C ASP A 156 31.73 -9.40 8.79
N ALA A 157 31.03 -10.49 8.50
CA ALA A 157 31.32 -11.79 9.08
C ALA A 157 32.68 -12.24 8.51
N GLY A 158 33.75 -11.80 9.16
CA GLY A 158 35.11 -12.27 8.96
C GLY A 158 35.32 -13.70 9.48
#